data_AF-M7Z5I8-F1
#
_entry.id   AF-M7Z5I8-F1
#
_cell.length_a   1.000
_cell.length_b   1.000
_cell.length_c   1.000
_cell.angle_alpha   90.00
_cell.angle_beta   90.00
_cell.angle_gamma   90.00
#
_symmetry.space_group_name_H-M   'P 1'
#
loop_
_entity.id
_entity.type
_entity.pdbx_description
1 polymer ?
#
loop_
_entity_poly.entity_id
_entity_poly.type
_entity_poly.pdbx_seq_one_letter_code
_entity_poly.pdbx_strand_id
1 'polypeptide(L)'
;MGVEYTIPMVPAAAPPLDLGFHATAAMHAGIAARPWLNSLLAALNTVFVAMQAAYILWAVLAEQRPRAAIATLMMFTCRGLLGCSTQLPLPAEFLGSGMDFPMGNVSFFLFYSGHVAGAVIASIDMRRVGRRRLAVLYDTLNLLQFVRLLACRGHYTIDLAVGVGAGLVFDMLAGWYLDSKNIDSGDNRCCSSCQKALVSQKLTS
;
A
#
# COMPACT_ATOMS: atom_id res chain seq x y z
N MET A 1 -9.87 -24.41 -16.56
CA MET A 1 -9.64 -25.73 -15.93
C MET A 1 -8.37 -26.44 -16.41
N GLY A 2 -7.95 -26.37 -17.69
CA GLY A 2 -6.76 -27.12 -18.16
C GLY A 2 -5.39 -26.63 -17.66
N VAL A 3 -5.25 -25.34 -17.32
CA VAL A 3 -3.96 -24.74 -16.91
C VAL A 3 -3.53 -25.20 -15.52
N GLU A 4 -4.47 -25.37 -14.59
CA GLU A 4 -4.20 -25.77 -13.19
C GLU A 4 -3.60 -27.17 -13.08
N TYR A 5 -3.93 -28.09 -13.99
CA TYR A 5 -3.41 -29.46 -14.01
C TYR A 5 -2.07 -29.60 -14.74
N THR A 6 -1.60 -28.56 -15.43
CA THR A 6 -0.34 -28.58 -16.18
C THR A 6 0.85 -27.98 -15.43
N ILE A 7 0.60 -27.30 -14.30
CA ILE A 7 1.66 -26.69 -13.50
C ILE A 7 2.03 -27.66 -12.37
N PRO A 8 3.23 -28.28 -12.40
CA PRO A 8 3.64 -29.19 -11.34
C PRO A 8 3.78 -28.42 -10.02
N MET A 9 3.26 -29.02 -8.94
CA MET A 9 3.41 -28.45 -7.59
C MET A 9 4.88 -28.47 -7.18
N VAL A 10 5.32 -27.38 -6.56
CA VAL A 10 6.67 -27.28 -5.98
C VAL A 10 6.76 -28.26 -4.81
N PRO A 11 7.82 -29.09 -4.71
CA PRO A 11 8.00 -30.02 -3.60
C PRO A 11 8.02 -29.29 -2.24
N ALA A 12 7.51 -29.92 -1.18
CA ALA A 12 7.44 -29.31 0.16
C ALA A 12 8.81 -28.89 0.75
N ALA A 13 9.90 -29.51 0.31
CA ALA A 13 11.27 -29.20 0.74
C ALA A 13 11.99 -28.18 -0.16
N ALA A 14 11.38 -27.78 -1.28
CA ALA A 14 11.97 -26.82 -2.20
C ALA A 14 11.59 -25.38 -1.81
N PRO A 15 12.45 -24.38 -2.11
CA PRO A 15 12.09 -22.98 -1.89
C PRO A 15 10.87 -22.59 -2.74
N PRO A 16 10.07 -21.60 -2.31
CA PRO A 16 8.93 -21.14 -3.09
C PRO A 16 9.35 -20.69 -4.49
N LEU A 17 8.62 -21.14 -5.51
CA LEU A 17 8.83 -20.70 -6.88
C LEU A 17 8.25 -19.30 -7.06
N ASP A 18 9.09 -18.35 -7.45
CA ASP A 18 8.67 -16.98 -7.78
C ASP A 18 9.18 -16.58 -9.17
N LEU A 19 8.25 -16.39 -10.11
CA LEU A 19 8.57 -16.01 -11.49
C LEU A 19 9.23 -14.64 -11.59
N GLY A 20 8.88 -13.69 -10.70
CA GLY A 20 9.52 -12.38 -10.66
C GLY A 20 10.98 -12.49 -10.25
N PHE A 21 11.31 -13.38 -9.31
CA PHE A 21 12.69 -13.64 -8.92
C PHE A 21 13.54 -14.22 -10.05
N HIS A 22 12.96 -15.10 -10.86
CA HIS A 22 13.60 -15.59 -12.07
C HIS A 22 13.79 -14.48 -13.11
N ALA A 23 12.75 -13.65 -13.32
CA ALA A 23 12.81 -12.54 -14.27
C ALA A 23 13.86 -11.48 -13.86
N THR A 24 14.05 -11.24 -12.57
CA THR A 24 15.02 -10.25 -12.06
C THR A 24 16.36 -10.85 -11.66
N ALA A 25 16.67 -12.10 -12.02
CA ALA A 25 17.88 -12.79 -11.60
C ALA A 25 19.18 -12.08 -12.04
N ALA A 26 19.24 -11.57 -13.27
CA ALA A 26 20.40 -10.82 -13.76
C ALA A 26 20.60 -9.49 -13.00
N MET A 27 19.51 -8.80 -12.68
CA MET A 27 19.55 -7.57 -11.89
C MET A 27 19.98 -7.85 -10.45
N HIS A 28 19.48 -8.95 -9.87
CA HIS A 28 19.89 -9.43 -8.56
C HIS A 28 21.40 -9.66 -8.50
N ALA A 29 21.97 -10.40 -9.45
CA ALA A 29 23.40 -10.62 -9.54
C ALA A 29 24.21 -9.31 -9.68
N GLY A 30 23.72 -8.37 -10.49
CA GLY A 30 24.34 -7.06 -10.66
C GLY A 30 24.34 -6.19 -9.39
N ILE A 31 23.27 -6.26 -8.60
CA ILE A 31 23.14 -5.55 -7.32
C ILE A 31 23.99 -6.25 -6.25
N ALA A 32 23.98 -7.58 -6.18
CA ALA A 32 24.80 -8.37 -5.26
C ALA A 32 26.29 -8.10 -5.45
N ALA A 33 26.75 -7.94 -6.69
CA ALA A 33 28.13 -7.59 -7.00
C ALA A 33 28.53 -6.17 -6.57
N ARG A 34 27.59 -5.29 -6.24
CA ARG A 34 27.82 -3.86 -5.95
C ARG A 34 27.05 -3.43 -4.71
N PRO A 35 27.58 -3.67 -3.49
CA PRO A 35 26.90 -3.33 -2.23
C PRO A 35 26.51 -1.86 -2.11
N TRP A 36 27.32 -0.94 -2.66
CA TRP A 36 27.01 0.50 -2.66
C TRP A 36 25.74 0.82 -3.47
N LEU A 37 25.48 0.08 -4.56
CA LEU A 37 24.29 0.24 -5.38
C LEU A 37 23.05 -0.22 -4.61
N ASN A 38 23.15 -1.33 -3.87
CA ASN A 38 22.06 -1.77 -2.99
C ASN A 38 21.71 -0.69 -1.95
N SER A 39 22.72 -0.13 -1.28
CA SER A 39 22.52 0.92 -0.28
C SER A 39 21.95 2.22 -0.87
N LEU A 40 22.36 2.60 -2.07
CA LEU A 40 21.78 3.76 -2.77
C LEU A 40 20.30 3.52 -3.11
N LEU A 41 19.98 2.36 -3.67
CA LEU A 41 18.60 1.98 -3.98
C LEU A 41 17.74 1.87 -2.71
N ALA A 42 18.33 1.41 -1.60
CA ALA A 42 17.71 1.41 -0.27
C ALA A 42 17.37 2.81 0.22
N ALA A 43 18.33 3.72 0.17
CA ALA A 43 18.11 5.11 0.55
C ALA A 43 17.02 5.77 -0.30
N LEU A 44 17.04 5.57 -1.63
CA LEU A 44 16.04 6.12 -2.54
C LEU A 44 14.64 5.60 -2.25
N ASN A 45 14.50 4.30 -1.95
CA ASN A 45 13.22 3.76 -1.52
C ASN A 45 12.75 4.41 -0.21
N THR A 46 13.61 4.46 0.81
CA THR A 46 13.28 5.04 2.10
C THR A 46 12.79 6.49 1.94
N VAL A 47 13.43 7.27 1.07
CA VAL A 47 12.97 8.61 0.70
C VAL A 47 11.58 8.57 0.05
N PHE A 48 11.35 7.67 -0.91
CA PHE A 48 10.05 7.55 -1.56
C PHE A 48 8.92 7.17 -0.59
N VAL A 49 9.19 6.27 0.35
CA VAL A 49 8.24 5.89 1.41
C VAL A 49 7.93 7.08 2.32
N ALA A 50 8.96 7.83 2.71
CA ALA A 50 8.77 9.06 3.47
C ALA A 50 7.93 10.09 2.69
N MET A 51 8.15 10.22 1.38
CA MET A 51 7.33 11.08 0.52
C MET A 51 5.86 10.63 0.47
N GLN A 52 5.58 9.32 0.45
CA GLN A 52 4.20 8.81 0.52
C GLN A 52 3.54 9.19 1.83
N ALA A 53 4.21 8.93 2.96
CA ALA A 53 3.71 9.29 4.29
C ALA A 53 3.48 10.80 4.42
N ALA A 54 4.45 11.62 3.98
CA ALA A 54 4.34 13.07 3.99
C ALA A 54 3.16 13.56 3.14
N TYR A 55 2.95 12.99 1.95
CA TYR A 55 1.81 13.35 1.10
C TYR A 55 0.47 13.01 1.77
N ILE A 56 0.33 11.80 2.33
CA ILE A 56 -0.92 11.37 2.98
C ILE A 56 -1.21 12.24 4.22
N LEU A 57 -0.20 12.54 5.03
CA LEU A 57 -0.31 13.45 6.17
C LEU A 57 -0.67 14.86 5.73
N TRP A 58 -0.07 15.36 4.66
CA TRP A 58 -0.41 16.66 4.08
C TRP A 58 -1.86 16.70 3.58
N ALA A 59 -2.30 15.67 2.86
CA ALA A 59 -3.66 15.57 2.34
C ALA A 59 -4.71 15.62 3.45
N VAL A 60 -4.47 14.97 4.59
CA VAL A 60 -5.40 15.01 5.72
C VAL A 60 -5.28 16.28 6.58
N LEU A 61 -4.08 16.76 6.88
CA LEU A 61 -3.88 17.91 7.79
C LEU A 61 -4.07 19.26 7.09
N ALA A 62 -3.47 19.45 5.92
CA ALA A 62 -3.51 20.73 5.21
C ALA A 62 -4.73 20.85 4.30
N GLU A 63 -5.08 19.77 3.59
CA GLU A 63 -6.15 19.79 2.58
C GLU A 63 -7.48 19.21 3.11
N GLN A 64 -7.51 18.78 4.38
CA GLN A 64 -8.71 18.23 5.05
C GLN A 64 -9.38 17.11 4.26
N ARG A 65 -8.60 16.29 3.55
CA ARG A 65 -9.06 15.13 2.79
C ARG A 65 -8.70 13.83 3.52
N PRO A 66 -9.59 13.29 4.36
CA PRO A 66 -9.28 12.12 5.18
C PRO A 66 -9.24 10.81 4.39
N ARG A 67 -9.71 10.77 3.14
CA ARG A 67 -9.88 9.52 2.37
C ARG A 67 -8.59 8.72 2.24
N ALA A 68 -7.50 9.36 1.80
CA ALA A 68 -6.21 8.68 1.64
C ALA A 68 -5.65 8.19 2.98
N ALA A 69 -5.85 8.96 4.06
CA ALA A 69 -5.41 8.57 5.40
C ALA A 69 -6.19 7.38 5.95
N ILE A 70 -7.52 7.37 5.79
CA ILE A 70 -8.39 6.25 6.20
C ILE A 70 -8.02 4.99 5.42
N ALA A 71 -7.87 5.09 4.09
CA ALA A 71 -7.46 3.97 3.25
C ALA A 71 -6.11 3.40 3.71
N THR A 72 -5.14 4.28 3.98
CA THR A 72 -3.80 3.89 4.44
C THR A 72 -3.85 3.20 5.80
N LEU A 73 -4.67 3.72 6.74
CA LEU A 73 -4.84 3.12 8.06
C LEU A 73 -5.46 1.72 7.96
N MET A 74 -6.57 1.59 7.23
CA MET A 74 -7.23 0.30 7.00
C MET A 74 -6.28 -0.71 6.36
N MET A 75 -5.52 -0.27 5.35
CA MET A 75 -4.53 -1.09 4.65
C MET A 75 -3.45 -1.61 5.61
N PHE A 76 -2.82 -0.73 6.40
CA PHE A 76 -1.76 -1.15 7.34
C PHE A 76 -2.30 -2.05 8.46
N THR A 77 -3.51 -1.78 8.96
CA THR A 77 -4.16 -2.66 9.96
C THR A 77 -4.41 -4.05 9.38
N CYS A 78 -5.01 -4.15 8.19
CA CYS A 78 -5.22 -5.44 7.54
C CYS A 78 -3.91 -6.16 7.21
N ARG A 79 -2.89 -5.44 6.73
CA ARG A 79 -1.54 -6.01 6.52
C ARG A 79 -0.95 -6.57 7.81
N GLY A 80 -1.12 -5.88 8.94
CA GLY A 80 -0.69 -6.35 10.25
C GLY A 80 -1.39 -7.65 10.66
N LEU A 81 -2.72 -7.71 10.49
CA LEU A 81 -3.51 -8.91 10.80
C LEU A 81 -3.12 -10.10 9.90
N LEU A 82 -3.03 -9.88 8.59
CA LEU A 82 -2.67 -10.93 7.64
C LEU A 82 -1.25 -11.44 7.85
N GLY A 83 -0.30 -10.57 8.17
CA GLY A 83 1.05 -11.02 8.47
C GLY A 83 1.20 -11.70 9.84
N CYS A 84 0.25 -11.53 10.76
CA CYS A 84 0.12 -12.41 11.93
C CYS A 84 -0.48 -13.78 11.57
N SER A 85 -1.35 -13.84 10.55
CA SER A 85 -1.98 -15.09 10.10
C SER A 85 -1.10 -15.90 9.15
N THR A 86 -0.24 -15.25 8.36
CA THR A 86 0.58 -15.90 7.34
C THR A 86 1.90 -15.16 7.20
N GLN A 87 3.00 -15.87 7.42
CA GLN A 87 4.35 -15.37 7.24
C GLN A 87 5.03 -16.14 6.11
N LEU A 88 5.60 -15.41 5.16
CA LEU A 88 6.36 -16.00 4.07
C LEU A 88 7.82 -16.18 4.50
N PRO A 89 8.47 -17.30 4.15
CA PRO A 89 9.87 -17.53 4.50
C PRO A 89 10.77 -16.51 3.80
N LEU A 90 11.79 -16.03 4.51
CA LEU A 90 12.82 -15.15 3.96
C LEU A 90 13.61 -15.91 2.88
N PRO A 91 13.70 -15.40 1.64
CA PRO A 91 14.58 -15.99 0.63
C PRO A 91 16.04 -15.97 1.10
N ALA A 92 16.76 -17.08 0.95
CA ALA A 92 18.17 -17.19 1.37
C ALA A 92 19.10 -16.18 0.67
N GLU A 93 18.68 -15.67 -0.49
CA GLU A 93 19.39 -14.68 -1.31
C GLU A 93 18.97 -13.23 -0.97
N PHE A 94 18.29 -12.98 0.15
CA PHE A 94 17.85 -11.64 0.51
C PHE A 94 19.02 -10.67 0.71
N LEU A 95 19.01 -9.56 -0.03
CA LEU A 95 20.00 -8.49 0.07
C LEU A 95 19.50 -7.36 0.96
N GLY A 96 19.56 -7.56 2.27
CA GLY A 96 19.23 -6.50 3.23
C GLY A 96 20.26 -5.36 3.24
N SER A 97 19.80 -4.12 3.37
CA SER A 97 20.64 -2.96 3.66
C SER A 97 20.23 -2.33 4.99
N GLY A 98 21.21 -1.85 5.78
CA GLY A 98 20.94 -1.08 7.00
C GLY A 98 20.23 0.27 6.75
N MET A 99 20.11 0.68 5.48
CA MET A 99 19.38 1.88 5.06
C MET A 99 17.93 1.58 4.63
N ASP A 100 17.51 0.31 4.63
CA ASP A 100 16.12 -0.05 4.42
C ASP A 100 15.31 0.37 5.65
N PHE A 101 14.24 1.13 5.41
CA PHE A 101 13.26 1.46 6.43
C PHE A 101 12.02 0.57 6.26
N PRO A 102 11.51 -0.07 7.34
CA PRO A 102 11.99 -0.04 8.72
C PRO A 102 13.37 -0.70 8.94
N MET A 103 14.19 -0.20 9.86
CA MET A 103 15.54 -0.78 10.10
C MET A 103 15.47 -2.08 10.91
N GLY A 104 16.26 -3.07 10.51
CA GLY A 104 16.47 -4.34 11.22
C GLY A 104 15.51 -5.45 10.78
N ASN A 105 15.85 -6.71 11.07
CA ASN A 105 14.99 -7.91 10.86
C ASN A 105 13.69 -7.91 11.69
N VAL A 106 13.24 -6.73 12.14
CA VAL A 106 12.09 -6.54 13.00
C VAL A 106 10.85 -6.57 12.09
N SER A 107 10.22 -7.75 12.01
CA SER A 107 8.85 -7.97 11.50
C SER A 107 8.66 -8.10 9.97
N PHE A 108 9.71 -8.44 9.22
CA PHE A 108 9.87 -8.07 7.79
C PHE A 108 9.10 -8.80 6.68
N PHE A 109 8.17 -9.72 6.95
CA PHE A 109 7.37 -10.38 5.89
C PHE A 109 5.86 -10.37 6.19
N LEU A 110 5.31 -9.19 6.53
CA LEU A 110 3.86 -9.02 6.51
C LEU A 110 3.38 -9.06 5.04
N PHE A 111 2.69 -10.13 4.67
CA PHE A 111 1.90 -10.21 3.45
C PHE A 111 0.77 -9.18 3.53
N TYR A 112 0.55 -8.27 2.58
CA TYR A 112 1.12 -7.97 1.25
C TYR A 112 1.87 -6.63 1.27
N SER A 113 2.65 -6.24 0.24
CA SER A 113 3.51 -5.03 0.22
C SER A 113 2.80 -3.69 0.53
N GLY A 114 3.12 -3.10 1.69
CA GLY A 114 2.57 -1.81 2.14
C GLY A 114 3.16 -0.61 1.41
N HIS A 115 4.41 -0.71 0.95
CA HIS A 115 5.05 0.33 0.12
C HIS A 115 4.34 0.51 -1.22
N VAL A 116 3.98 -0.61 -1.86
CA VAL A 116 3.25 -0.60 -3.12
C VAL A 116 1.82 -0.12 -2.92
N ALA A 117 1.14 -0.62 -1.88
CA ALA A 117 -0.22 -0.20 -1.55
C ALA A 117 -0.31 1.30 -1.22
N GLY A 118 0.62 1.82 -0.42
CA GLY A 118 0.68 3.24 -0.06
C GLY A 118 0.91 4.16 -1.27
N ALA A 119 1.80 3.78 -2.17
CA ALA A 119 2.05 4.52 -3.41
C ALA A 119 0.81 4.54 -4.32
N VAL A 120 0.09 3.42 -4.42
CA VAL A 120 -1.17 3.33 -5.19
C VAL A 120 -2.25 4.25 -4.59
N ILE A 121 -2.46 4.20 -3.27
CA ILE A 121 -3.42 5.08 -2.58
C ILE A 121 -3.08 6.55 -2.83
N ALA A 122 -1.81 6.93 -2.66
CA ALA A 122 -1.35 8.30 -2.89
C ALA A 122 -1.56 8.74 -4.36
N SER A 123 -1.19 7.90 -5.33
CA SER A 123 -1.37 8.18 -6.77
C SER A 123 -2.84 8.37 -7.14
N ILE A 124 -3.74 7.53 -6.63
CA ILE A 124 -5.18 7.64 -6.88
C ILE A 124 -5.73 8.94 -6.29
N ASP A 125 -5.35 9.28 -5.05
CA ASP A 125 -5.74 10.55 -4.44
C ASP A 125 -5.26 11.74 -5.27
N MET A 126 -3.99 11.75 -5.71
CA MET A 126 -3.45 12.82 -6.57
C MET A 126 -4.22 12.96 -7.89
N ARG A 127 -4.61 11.83 -8.51
CA ARG A 127 -5.40 11.84 -9.75
C ARG A 127 -6.77 12.49 -9.56
N ARG A 128 -7.42 12.27 -8.41
CA ARG A 128 -8.72 12.88 -8.10
C ARG A 128 -8.66 14.39 -7.99
N VAL A 129 -7.53 14.92 -7.52
CA VAL A 129 -7.32 16.35 -7.29
C VAL A 129 -6.76 17.04 -8.55
N GLY A 130 -6.62 16.30 -9.66
CA GLY A 130 -6.07 16.82 -10.91
C GLY A 130 -4.54 16.94 -10.94
N ARG A 131 -3.82 16.45 -9.91
CA ARG A 131 -2.35 16.45 -9.84
C ARG A 131 -1.72 15.31 -10.64
N ARG A 132 -2.08 15.20 -11.92
CA ARG A 132 -1.71 14.06 -12.80
C ARG A 132 -0.20 13.87 -12.93
N ARG A 133 0.59 14.94 -12.99
CA ARG A 133 2.05 14.85 -13.10
C ARG A 133 2.67 14.17 -11.87
N LEU A 134 2.19 14.53 -10.68
CA LEU A 134 2.67 13.95 -9.42
C LEU A 134 2.23 12.49 -9.31
N ALA A 135 1.01 12.16 -9.73
CA ALA A 135 0.55 10.78 -9.79
C ALA A 135 1.41 9.91 -10.72
N VAL A 136 1.73 10.40 -11.92
CA VAL A 136 2.62 9.68 -12.85
C VAL A 136 4.02 9.50 -12.26
N LEU A 137 4.55 10.50 -11.56
CA LEU A 137 5.82 10.38 -10.84
C LEU A 137 5.74 9.27 -9.78
N TYR A 138 4.69 9.25 -8.96
CA TYR A 138 4.50 8.22 -7.94
C TYR A 138 4.34 6.82 -8.55
N ASP A 139 3.62 6.67 -9.65
CA ASP A 139 3.50 5.38 -10.34
C ASP A 139 4.85 4.92 -10.91
N THR A 140 5.64 5.84 -11.46
CA THR A 140 6.98 5.53 -11.99
C THR A 140 7.93 5.11 -10.87
N LEU A 141 7.93 5.85 -9.76
CA LEU A 141 8.72 5.50 -8.57
C LEU A 141 8.25 4.21 -7.93
N ASN A 142 6.94 3.93 -7.95
CA ASN A 142 6.37 2.67 -7.47
C ASN A 142 6.79 1.48 -8.35
N LEU A 143 6.85 1.65 -9.66
CA LEU A 143 7.36 0.62 -10.58
C LEU A 143 8.84 0.33 -10.30
N LEU A 144 9.66 1.37 -10.13
CA LEU A 144 11.08 1.21 -9.77
C LEU A 144 11.21 0.49 -8.42
N GLN A 145 10.36 0.83 -7.45
CA GLN A 145 10.31 0.18 -6.16
C GLN A 145 9.91 -1.29 -6.26
N PHE A 146 8.93 -1.61 -7.12
CA PHE A 146 8.51 -2.98 -7.41
C PHE A 146 9.68 -3.81 -7.94
N VAL A 147 10.37 -3.29 -8.97
CA VAL A 147 11.53 -3.96 -9.58
C VAL A 147 12.65 -4.14 -8.57
N ARG A 148 12.92 -3.12 -7.75
CA ARG A 148 13.94 -3.19 -6.69
C ARG A 148 13.61 -4.29 -5.67
N LEU A 149 12.38 -4.33 -5.16
CA LEU A 149 11.96 -5.31 -4.16
C LEU A 149 12.08 -6.74 -4.70
N LEU A 150 11.77 -6.97 -5.98
CA LEU A 150 12.02 -8.26 -6.64
C LEU A 150 13.52 -8.54 -6.81
N ALA A 151 14.29 -7.57 -7.28
CA ALA A 151 15.71 -7.73 -7.53
C ALA A 151 16.53 -7.94 -6.24
N CYS A 152 16.14 -7.34 -5.11
CA CYS A 152 16.76 -7.57 -3.81
C CYS A 152 16.18 -8.79 -3.07
N ARG A 153 15.23 -9.51 -3.68
CA ARG A 153 14.50 -10.65 -3.09
C ARG A 153 13.79 -10.28 -1.77
N GLY A 154 13.36 -9.02 -1.66
CA GLY A 154 12.73 -8.47 -0.46
C GLY A 154 11.23 -8.67 -0.37
N HIS A 155 10.55 -8.97 -1.49
CA HIS A 155 9.14 -9.36 -1.50
C HIS A 155 8.87 -10.34 -2.62
N TYR A 156 7.97 -11.28 -2.39
CA TYR A 156 7.49 -12.16 -3.44
C TYR A 156 6.61 -11.37 -4.43
N THR A 157 6.55 -11.80 -5.68
CA THR A 157 5.72 -11.20 -6.73
C THR A 157 4.26 -11.12 -6.31
N ILE A 158 3.77 -12.15 -5.61
CA ILE A 158 2.41 -12.18 -5.08
C ILE A 158 2.17 -11.10 -4.02
N ASP A 159 3.15 -10.82 -3.16
CA ASP A 159 3.06 -9.74 -2.15
C ASP A 159 2.89 -8.38 -2.81
N LEU A 160 3.59 -8.17 -3.93
CA LEU A 160 3.53 -6.92 -4.67
C LEU A 160 2.21 -6.79 -5.44
N ALA A 161 1.76 -7.86 -6.09
CA ALA A 161 0.49 -7.91 -6.80
C ALA A 161 -0.70 -7.67 -5.86
N VAL A 162 -0.73 -8.36 -4.72
CA VAL A 162 -1.75 -8.15 -3.68
C VAL A 162 -1.60 -6.77 -3.05
N GLY A 163 -0.39 -6.20 -2.97
CA GLY A 163 -0.17 -4.81 -2.55
C GLY A 163 -0.85 -3.79 -3.46
N VAL A 164 -0.75 -3.96 -4.78
CA VAL A 164 -1.50 -3.10 -5.74
C VAL A 164 -3.00 -3.26 -5.54
N GLY A 165 -3.48 -4.52 -5.48
CA GLY A 165 -4.90 -4.82 -5.29
C GLY A 165 -5.46 -4.25 -3.98
N ALA A 166 -4.73 -4.39 -2.88
CA ALA A 166 -5.09 -3.82 -1.59
C ALA A 166 -5.17 -2.30 -1.65
N GLY A 167 -4.20 -1.63 -2.28
CA GLY A 167 -4.25 -0.17 -2.45
C GLY A 167 -5.54 0.29 -3.14
N LEU A 168 -5.98 -0.41 -4.18
CA LEU A 168 -7.24 -0.13 -4.87
C LEU A 168 -8.47 -0.42 -3.99
N VAL A 169 -8.52 -1.59 -3.37
CA VAL A 169 -9.65 -2.04 -2.54
C VAL A 169 -9.85 -1.11 -1.33
N PHE A 170 -8.78 -0.80 -0.59
CA PHE A 170 -8.89 0.06 0.59
C PHE A 170 -9.21 1.51 0.24
N ASP A 171 -8.76 2.00 -0.91
CA ASP A 171 -9.14 3.31 -1.40
C ASP A 171 -10.63 3.39 -1.84
N MET A 172 -11.18 2.29 -2.40
CA MET A 172 -12.61 2.15 -2.66
C MET A 172 -13.42 2.08 -1.36
N LEU A 173 -13.02 1.23 -0.42
CA LEU A 173 -13.66 1.07 0.89
C LEU A 173 -13.68 2.38 1.68
N ALA A 174 -12.57 3.13 1.68
CA ALA A 174 -12.51 4.44 2.33
C ALA A 174 -13.46 5.46 1.67
N GLY A 175 -13.69 5.33 0.35
CA GLY A 175 -14.72 6.10 -0.35
C GLY A 175 -16.11 5.80 0.19
N TRP A 176 -16.50 4.52 0.17
CA TRP A 176 -17.80 4.08 0.69
C TRP A 176 -18.01 4.45 2.16
N TYR A 177 -16.97 4.32 2.99
CA TYR A 177 -17.05 4.71 4.40
C TYR A 177 -17.37 6.21 4.57
N LEU A 178 -16.71 7.07 3.79
CA LEU A 178 -16.97 8.51 3.84
C LEU A 178 -18.34 8.87 3.25
N ASP A 179 -18.76 8.22 2.18
CA ASP A 179 -20.06 8.43 1.56
C ASP A 179 -21.19 8.05 2.52
N SER A 180 -21.12 6.89 3.16
CA SER A 180 -22.09 6.48 4.19
C SER A 180 -22.15 7.44 5.37
N LYS A 181 -21.01 7.92 5.87
CA LYS A 181 -20.97 8.89 6.97
C LYS A 181 -21.58 10.24 6.59
N ASN A 182 -21.43 10.66 5.32
CA ASN A 182 -22.04 11.87 4.80
C ASN A 182 -23.57 11.73 4.67
N ILE A 183 -24.06 10.55 4.27
CA ILE A 183 -25.49 10.24 4.22
C ILE A 183 -26.11 10.32 5.62
N ASP A 184 -25.52 9.66 6.62
CA ASP A 184 -26.00 9.69 8.01
C ASP A 184 -25.97 11.11 8.61
N SER A 185 -24.96 11.91 8.25
CA SER A 185 -24.86 13.31 8.66
C SER A 185 -25.87 14.22 7.95
N GLY A 186 -26.30 13.85 6.73
CA GLY A 186 -27.36 14.54 5.99
C GLY A 186 -28.73 14.25 6.57
N ASP A 187 -29.01 12.98 6.87
CA ASP A 187 -30.29 12.53 7.42
C ASP A 187 -30.52 13.03 8.85
N ASN A 188 -29.47 13.01 9.69
CA ASN A 188 -29.52 13.62 11.03
C ASN A 188 -29.66 15.15 11.00
N ARG A 189 -29.14 15.83 9.97
CA ARG A 189 -29.37 17.29 9.80
C ARG A 189 -30.79 17.59 9.36
N CYS A 190 -31.38 16.75 8.51
CA CYS A 190 -32.77 16.89 8.08
C CYS A 190 -33.74 16.67 9.26
N CYS A 191 -33.50 15.63 10.07
CA CYS A 191 -34.24 15.40 11.32
C CYS A 191 -34.03 16.51 12.37
N SER A 192 -32.79 16.98 12.57
CA SER A 192 -32.49 18.09 13.49
C SER A 192 -33.15 19.41 13.08
N SER A 193 -33.19 19.71 11.78
CA SER A 193 -33.80 20.94 11.26
C SER A 193 -35.32 20.89 11.42
N CYS A 194 -35.97 19.76 11.11
CA CYS A 194 -37.40 19.55 11.37
C CYS A 194 -37.74 19.65 12.86
N GLN A 195 -36.91 19.09 13.73
CA GLN A 195 -37.14 19.13 15.17
C GLN A 195 -36.93 20.55 15.76
N LYS A 196 -35.98 21.33 15.25
CA LYS A 196 -35.83 22.75 15.60
C LYS A 196 -36.98 23.62 15.10
N ALA A 197 -37.49 23.36 13.89
CA ALA A 197 -38.66 24.07 13.34
C ALA A 197 -39.92 23.82 14.17
N LEU A 198 -40.17 22.56 14.57
CA LEU A 198 -41.31 22.18 15.42
C LEU A 198 -41.23 22.78 16.83
N VAL A 199 -40.03 22.87 17.42
CA VAL A 199 -39.84 23.50 18.74
C VAL A 199 -40.01 25.02 18.67
N SER A 200 -39.54 25.67 17.60
CA SER A 200 -39.72 27.13 17.43
C SER A 200 -41.20 27.53 17.27
N GLN A 201 -42.03 26.67 16.68
CA GLN A 201 -43.46 26.93 16.50
C GLN A 201 -44.27 26.80 17.80
N LYS A 202 -43.81 25.97 18.75
CA LYS A 202 -44.44 25.79 20.07
C LYS A 202 -44.11 26.90 21.08
N LEU A 203 -43.07 27.70 20.83
CA LEU A 203 -42.66 28.82 21.69
C LEU A 203 -43.28 30.17 21.29
N THR A 204 -44.01 30.20 20.17
CA THR A 204 -44.72 31.39 19.66
C THR A 204 -46.24 31.27 19.72
N SER A 205 -46.77 30.23 20.40
CA SER A 205 -48.18 30.06 20.77
C SER A 205 -48.34 30.17 22.27
#